data_AF-A0A0L8KSL2-F1
#
_entry.id   AF-A0A0L8KSL2-F1
#
_cell.length_a   1.000
_cell.length_b   1.000
_cell.length_c   1.000
_cell.angle_alpha   90.00
_cell.angle_beta   90.00
_cell.angle_gamma   90.00
#
_symmetry.space_group_name_H-M   'P 1'
#
loop_
_entity.id
_entity.type
_entity.pdbx_description
1 polymer ?
#
loop_
_entity_poly.entity_id
_entity_poly.type
_entity_poly.pdbx_seq_one_letter_code
_entity_poly.pdbx_strand_id
1 'polypeptide(L)'
;MRLSRSLASATAAVCLVLSLSYEALPHARVEARQAAEPEPFGAECRSSVVGSQVIAYCHNPYPRTDHVSLHIECDRWWDVDSDGATVEAGPAQTVRLTGRCWKEVRSVWVSHRKGR
;
A
#
# COMPACT_ATOMS: atom_id res chain seq x y z
N MET A 1 -52.52 -45.08 38.07
CA MET A 1 -51.20 -44.71 37.50
C MET A 1 -51.38 -44.15 36.08
N ARG A 2 -51.52 -42.83 35.89
CA ARG A 2 -51.47 -42.14 34.57
C ARG A 2 -50.96 -40.69 34.68
N LEU A 3 -50.03 -40.39 35.60
CA LEU A 3 -49.52 -39.02 35.82
C LEU A 3 -48.12 -38.76 35.23
N SER A 4 -47.45 -39.75 34.65
CA SER A 4 -46.04 -39.62 34.22
C SER A 4 -45.83 -39.19 32.76
N ARG A 5 -46.82 -39.39 31.88
CA ARG A 5 -46.65 -39.11 30.42
C ARG A 5 -46.84 -37.64 30.06
N SER A 6 -47.61 -36.88 30.84
CA SER A 6 -47.90 -35.47 30.57
C SER A 6 -46.73 -34.56 30.90
N LEU A 7 -46.01 -34.82 32.00
CA LEU A 7 -44.86 -34.02 32.43
C LEU A 7 -43.68 -34.12 31.45
N ALA A 8 -43.42 -35.31 30.91
CA ALA A 8 -42.36 -35.53 29.92
C ALA A 8 -42.58 -34.75 28.61
N SER A 9 -43.84 -34.62 28.17
CA SER A 9 -44.20 -33.85 26.97
C SER A 9 -44.06 -32.33 27.21
N ALA A 10 -44.41 -31.87 28.42
CA ALA A 10 -44.28 -30.47 28.78
C ALA A 10 -42.81 -30.05 28.87
N THR A 11 -41.95 -30.89 29.44
CA THR A 11 -40.50 -30.60 29.49
C THR A 11 -39.87 -30.58 28.10
N ALA A 12 -40.26 -31.50 27.21
CA ALA A 12 -39.74 -31.52 25.83
C ALA A 12 -40.14 -30.25 25.06
N ALA A 13 -41.41 -29.81 25.20
CA ALA A 13 -41.88 -28.59 24.56
C ALA A 13 -41.15 -27.35 25.09
N VAL A 14 -40.93 -27.24 26.40
CA VAL A 14 -40.20 -26.13 27.01
C VAL A 14 -38.73 -26.09 26.55
N CYS A 15 -38.05 -27.23 26.50
CA CYS A 15 -36.67 -27.29 25.98
C CYS A 15 -36.57 -26.82 24.52
N LEU A 16 -37.55 -27.19 23.68
CA LEU A 16 -37.56 -26.79 22.26
C LEU A 16 -37.78 -25.28 22.07
N VAL A 17 -38.67 -24.69 22.86
CA VAL A 17 -38.94 -23.24 22.81
C VAL A 17 -37.73 -22.44 23.29
N LEU A 18 -37.04 -22.92 24.33
CA LEU A 18 -35.84 -22.27 24.86
C LEU A 18 -34.66 -22.34 23.88
N SER A 19 -34.45 -23.47 23.18
CA SER A 19 -33.36 -23.59 22.20
C SER A 19 -33.60 -22.76 20.94
N LEU A 20 -34.85 -22.68 20.45
CA LEU A 20 -35.22 -21.79 19.33
C LEU A 20 -35.01 -20.30 19.65
N SER A 21 -35.24 -19.91 20.90
CA SER A 21 -35.08 -18.51 21.34
C SER A 21 -33.61 -18.09 21.42
N TYR A 22 -32.70 -19.04 21.69
CA TYR A 22 -31.27 -18.78 21.83
C TYR A 22 -30.59 -18.47 20.48
N GLU A 23 -30.99 -19.16 19.40
CA GLU A 23 -30.50 -18.92 18.04
C GLU A 23 -31.03 -17.61 17.41
N ALA A 24 -32.10 -17.05 17.97
CA ALA A 24 -32.71 -15.81 17.48
C ALA A 24 -32.07 -14.53 18.06
N LEU A 25 -31.04 -14.64 18.90
CA LEU A 25 -30.31 -13.48 19.40
C LEU A 25 -29.59 -12.80 18.23
N PRO A 26 -29.92 -11.54 17.88
CA PRO A 26 -29.24 -10.83 16.82
C PRO A 26 -27.80 -10.62 17.25
N HIS A 27 -26.90 -11.43 16.73
CA HIS A 27 -25.48 -11.16 16.81
C HIS A 27 -25.27 -9.95 15.92
N ALA A 28 -25.24 -8.76 16.53
CA ALA A 28 -24.78 -7.57 15.86
C ALA A 28 -23.36 -7.88 15.37
N ARG A 29 -23.23 -8.21 14.09
CA ARG A 29 -21.92 -8.35 13.43
C ARG A 29 -21.33 -6.95 13.44
N VAL A 30 -20.59 -6.64 14.50
CA VAL A 30 -19.59 -5.59 14.43
C VAL A 30 -18.61 -6.11 13.41
N GLU A 31 -18.68 -5.59 12.18
CA GLU A 31 -17.60 -5.80 11.23
C GLU A 31 -16.32 -5.38 11.94
N ALA A 32 -15.45 -6.36 12.19
CA ALA A 32 -14.12 -6.06 12.67
C ALA A 32 -13.54 -5.06 11.67
N ARG A 33 -13.19 -3.86 12.15
CA ARG A 33 -12.69 -2.76 11.32
C ARG A 33 -11.59 -3.32 10.43
N GLN A 34 -11.93 -3.58 9.17
CA GLN A 34 -10.95 -4.03 8.20
C GLN A 34 -9.88 -2.96 8.15
N ALA A 35 -8.62 -3.39 8.24
CA ALA A 35 -7.51 -2.46 8.07
C ALA A 35 -7.72 -1.75 6.73
N ALA A 36 -7.71 -0.41 6.76
CA ALA A 36 -7.84 0.37 5.55
C ALA A 36 -6.73 -0.05 4.57
N GLU A 37 -7.08 -0.21 3.30
CA GLU A 37 -6.08 -0.50 2.29
C GLU A 37 -5.00 0.59 2.28
N PRO A 38 -3.72 0.23 2.10
CA PRO A 38 -2.65 1.21 2.05
C PRO A 38 -2.91 2.19 0.91
N GLU A 39 -2.92 3.48 1.21
CA GLU A 39 -3.11 4.51 0.19
C GLU A 39 -2.02 4.39 -0.89
N PRO A 40 -2.40 4.45 -2.19
CA PRO A 40 -1.47 4.32 -3.28
C PRO A 40 -0.42 5.45 -3.26
N PHE A 41 0.78 5.13 -3.69
CA PHE A 41 1.97 5.96 -3.54
C PHE A 41 3.02 5.62 -4.62
N GLY A 42 3.82 6.61 -5.00
CA GLY A 42 4.93 6.49 -5.94
C GLY A 42 4.67 7.25 -7.23
N ALA A 43 5.48 8.27 -7.51
CA ALA A 43 5.45 8.99 -8.78
C ALA A 43 5.84 8.06 -9.94
N GLU A 44 5.20 8.24 -11.08
CA GLU A 44 5.58 7.54 -12.31
C GLU A 44 6.80 8.22 -12.92
N CYS A 45 7.94 7.51 -12.92
CA CYS A 45 9.20 8.04 -13.41
C CYS A 45 9.64 7.39 -14.73
N ARG A 46 10.15 8.21 -15.64
CA ARG A 46 10.82 7.77 -16.88
C ARG A 46 12.18 8.46 -17.01
N SER A 47 13.23 7.67 -17.16
CA SER A 47 14.59 8.15 -17.40
C SER A 47 15.00 8.00 -18.87
N SER A 48 15.92 8.85 -19.31
CA SER A 48 16.67 8.72 -20.55
C SER A 48 18.15 8.98 -20.29
N VAL A 49 18.99 8.29 -21.05
CA VAL A 49 20.45 8.42 -21.00
C VAL A 49 20.94 8.86 -22.37
N VAL A 50 21.74 9.93 -22.41
CA VAL A 50 22.40 10.42 -23.62
C VAL A 50 23.89 10.56 -23.32
N GLY A 51 24.67 9.57 -23.76
CA GLY A 51 26.09 9.47 -23.44
C GLY A 51 26.31 9.36 -21.93
N SER A 52 26.93 10.39 -21.33
CA SER A 52 27.21 10.46 -19.89
C SER A 52 26.10 11.13 -19.08
N GLN A 53 25.06 11.66 -19.73
CA GLN A 53 24.03 12.47 -19.10
C GLN A 53 22.74 11.68 -18.90
N VAL A 54 22.08 11.94 -17.77
CA VAL A 54 20.81 11.33 -17.39
C VAL A 54 19.78 12.41 -17.11
N ILE A 55 18.58 12.23 -17.66
CA ILE A 55 17.41 13.03 -17.32
C ILE A 55 16.29 12.07 -16.90
N ALA A 56 15.59 12.37 -15.82
CA ALA A 56 14.36 11.68 -15.45
C ALA A 56 13.22 12.67 -15.24
N TYR A 57 12.04 12.30 -15.71
CA TYR A 57 10.80 13.01 -15.40
C TYR A 57 9.92 12.11 -14.54
N CYS A 58 9.45 12.66 -13.43
CA CYS A 58 8.59 11.96 -12.49
C CYS A 58 7.28 12.73 -12.34
N HIS A 59 6.16 12.09 -12.64
CA HIS A 59 4.82 12.65 -12.44
C HIS A 59 4.15 12.00 -11.24
N ASN A 60 3.68 12.78 -10.27
CA ASN A 60 2.97 12.26 -9.12
C ASN A 60 1.44 12.37 -9.31
N PRO A 61 0.73 11.26 -9.59
CA PRO A 61 -0.72 11.29 -9.75
C PRO A 61 -1.49 11.29 -8.42
N TYR A 62 -0.79 11.22 -7.28
CA TYR A 62 -1.38 11.00 -5.96
C TYR A 62 -1.47 12.28 -5.11
N PRO A 63 -2.41 12.33 -4.15
CA PRO A 63 -2.65 13.50 -3.30
C PRO A 63 -1.56 13.75 -2.25
N ARG A 64 -0.64 12.80 -2.03
CA ARG A 64 0.50 12.98 -1.13
C ARG A 64 1.76 13.26 -1.93
N THR A 65 2.62 14.12 -1.40
CA THR A 65 3.95 14.36 -1.96
C THR A 65 4.76 13.07 -1.97
N ASP A 66 5.44 12.83 -3.08
CA ASP A 66 6.49 11.83 -3.18
C ASP A 66 7.85 12.50 -3.24
N HIS A 67 8.77 12.04 -2.41
CA HIS A 67 10.15 12.48 -2.40
C HIS A 67 10.97 11.56 -3.30
N VAL A 68 11.37 12.06 -4.46
CA VAL A 68 12.11 11.29 -5.46
C VAL A 68 13.59 11.64 -5.47
N SER A 69 14.46 10.64 -5.60
CA SER A 69 15.91 10.85 -5.75
C SER A 69 16.45 10.04 -6.92
N LEU A 70 17.25 10.67 -7.78
CA LEU A 70 17.87 10.02 -8.94
C LEU A 70 19.17 9.35 -8.51
N HIS A 71 19.37 8.11 -8.93
CA HIS A 71 20.58 7.34 -8.68
C HIS A 71 21.17 6.87 -10.02
N ILE A 72 22.49 6.97 -10.15
CA ILE A 72 23.21 6.64 -11.37
C ILE A 72 24.42 5.80 -11.00
N GLU A 73 24.47 4.58 -11.52
CA GLU A 73 25.67 3.75 -11.47
C GLU A 73 26.52 4.02 -12.70
N CYS A 74 27.79 4.33 -12.50
CA CYS A 74 28.74 4.62 -13.58
C CYS A 74 29.49 3.36 -14.01
N ASP A 75 29.82 3.24 -15.30
CA ASP A 75 30.36 2.00 -15.84
C ASP A 75 31.83 1.75 -15.50
N ARG A 76 32.58 2.82 -15.21
CA ARG A 76 34.01 2.74 -14.92
C ARG A 76 34.24 2.77 -13.42
N TRP A 77 35.08 1.88 -12.91
CA TRP A 77 35.39 1.79 -11.46
C TRP A 77 35.97 3.08 -10.85
N TRP A 78 36.56 3.95 -11.68
CA TRP A 78 37.11 5.24 -11.26
C TRP A 78 36.12 6.40 -11.39
N ASP A 79 34.98 6.17 -12.03
CA ASP A 79 33.88 7.12 -12.17
C ASP A 79 32.86 6.78 -11.08
N VAL A 80 32.81 7.60 -10.04
CA VAL A 80 32.03 7.29 -8.83
C VAL A 80 30.54 7.46 -9.12
N ASP A 81 29.74 6.51 -8.67
CA ASP A 81 28.29 6.55 -8.74
C ASP A 81 27.72 7.86 -8.17
N SER A 82 26.64 8.34 -8.78
CA SER A 82 26.05 9.64 -8.46
C SER A 82 24.66 9.48 -7.87
N ASP A 83 24.52 9.90 -6.62
CA ASP A 83 23.24 10.05 -5.94
C ASP A 83 22.80 11.53 -5.94
N GLY A 84 21.63 11.78 -6.51
CA GLY A 84 21.02 13.10 -6.59
C GLY A 84 20.33 13.50 -5.29
N ALA A 85 20.20 14.81 -5.08
CA ALA A 85 19.40 15.33 -3.98
C ALA A 85 17.93 14.90 -4.12
N THR A 86 17.29 14.71 -2.97
CA THR A 86 15.85 14.44 -2.91
C THR A 86 15.06 15.67 -3.39
N VAL A 87 14.09 15.43 -4.27
CA VAL A 87 13.18 16.44 -4.82
C VAL A 87 11.73 16.06 -4.48
N GLU A 88 10.94 17.05 -4.09
CA GLU A 88 9.51 16.87 -3.82
C GLU A 88 8.70 16.91 -5.13
N ALA A 89 8.05 15.80 -5.47
CA ALA A 89 6.98 15.74 -6.45
C ALA A 89 5.64 15.88 -5.72
N GLY A 90 5.10 17.10 -5.67
CA GLY A 90 3.80 17.37 -5.05
C GLY A 90 2.61 16.79 -5.83
N PRO A 91 1.38 16.93 -5.33
CA PRO A 91 0.19 16.40 -5.99
C PRO A 91 -0.01 16.93 -7.41
N ALA A 92 -0.21 16.01 -8.36
CA ALA A 92 -0.35 16.31 -9.79
C ALA A 92 0.83 17.09 -10.41
N GLN A 93 2.00 17.09 -9.76
CA GLN A 93 3.20 17.76 -10.26
C GLN A 93 4.07 16.82 -11.09
N THR A 94 4.79 17.40 -12.06
CA THR A 94 5.88 16.75 -12.77
C THR A 94 7.19 17.43 -12.43
N VAL A 95 8.16 16.67 -11.95
CA VAL A 95 9.51 17.16 -11.63
C VAL A 95 10.53 16.60 -12.61
N ARG A 96 11.63 17.34 -12.80
CA ARG A 96 12.77 16.93 -13.61
C ARG A 96 13.99 16.72 -12.72
N LEU A 97 14.57 15.52 -12.80
CA LEU A 97 15.82 15.16 -12.18
C LEU A 97 16.91 15.09 -13.26
N THR A 98 18.12 15.48 -12.92
CA THR A 98 19.26 15.44 -13.84
C THR A 98 20.50 14.99 -13.09
N GLY A 99 21.34 14.21 -13.75
CA GLY A 99 22.64 13.80 -13.24
C GLY A 99 23.54 13.34 -14.37
N ARG A 100 24.76 12.93 -14.05
CA ARG A 100 25.72 12.45 -15.03
C ARG A 100 26.81 11.61 -14.39
N CYS A 101 27.41 10.75 -15.19
CA CYS A 101 28.72 10.17 -14.93
C CYS A 101 29.80 11.04 -15.59
N TRP A 102 31.08 10.85 -15.24
CA TRP A 102 32.16 11.43 -16.04
C TRP A 102 32.21 10.81 -17.45
N LYS A 103 32.01 9.50 -17.55
CA LYS A 103 32.15 8.71 -18.77
C LYS A 103 30.84 8.00 -19.15
N GLU A 104 30.75 6.68 -19.07
CA GLU A 104 29.54 5.93 -19.46
C GLU A 104 28.65 5.64 -18.25
N VAL A 105 27.33 5.72 -18.45
CA VAL A 105 26.34 5.30 -17.45
C VAL A 105 26.09 3.80 -17.60
N ARG A 106 26.15 3.06 -16.50
CA ARG A 106 25.80 1.63 -16.48
C ARG A 106 24.32 1.41 -16.19
N SER A 107 23.80 2.05 -15.15
CA SER A 107 22.39 1.89 -14.74
C SER A 107 21.84 3.16 -14.10
N VAL A 108 20.50 3.30 -14.12
CA VAL A 108 19.78 4.46 -13.58
C VAL A 108 18.50 3.98 -12.91
N TRP A 109 18.21 4.49 -11.73
CA TRP A 109 16.94 4.27 -11.04
C TRP A 109 16.52 5.49 -10.23
N VAL A 110 15.24 5.52 -9.84
CA VAL A 110 14.69 6.55 -8.95
C VAL A 110 14.17 5.87 -7.70
N SER A 111 14.57 6.39 -6.53
CA SER A 111 13.99 5.98 -5.25
C SER A 111 12.83 6.91 -4.88
N HIS A 112 11.89 6.36 -4.10
CA HIS A 112 10.66 7.04 -3.70
C HIS A 112 10.54 7.01 -2.17
N ARG A 113 10.07 8.11 -1.59
CA ARG A 113 9.75 8.18 -0.16
C ARG A 113 8.47 8.98 0.09
N LYS A 114 7.50 8.33 0.71
CA LYS A 114 6.19 8.90 1.02
C LYS A 114 6.34 10.11 1.92
N GLY A 115 5.76 11.24 1.50
CA GLY A 115 5.58 12.41 2.35
C GLY A 115 4.71 12.05 3.55
N ARG A 116 5.04 12.65 4.71
CA ARG A 116 4.30 12.44 5.96
C ARG A 116 2.90 13.05 5.87
#